data_AF-A0A921ZW88-F1
#
_entry.id   AF-A0A921ZW88-F1
#
_cell.length_a   1.000
_cell.length_b   1.000
_cell.length_c   1.000
_cell.angle_alpha   90.00
_cell.angle_beta   90.00
_cell.angle_gamma   90.00
#
_symmetry.space_group_name_H-M   'P 1'
#
loop_
_entity.id
_entity.type
_entity.pdbx_description
1 polymer ?
#
loop_
_entity_poly.entity_id
_entity_poly.type
_entity_poly.pdbx_seq_one_letter_code
_entity_poly.pdbx_strand_id
1 'polypeptide(L)'
;MADPLEHATGIERQELLAMQAGNDDPFNMKVLKKAAGTRENPTLVPSCFDARIVGCICEEHATAVTWLWLHKDNPRRCECGHWYKLVEKQPLH
;
A
#
# COMPACT_ATOMS: atom_id res chain seq x y z
N MET A 1 8.81 -18.90 -28.42
CA MET A 1 9.43 -18.35 -27.20
C MET A 1 8.88 -19.17 -26.04
N ALA A 2 9.72 -19.60 -25.10
CA ALA A 2 9.24 -20.31 -23.92
C ALA A 2 8.37 -19.39 -23.06
N ASP A 3 7.43 -19.95 -22.31
CA ASP A 3 6.57 -19.15 -21.43
C ASP A 3 7.44 -18.51 -20.31
N PRO A 4 7.31 -17.19 -20.06
CA PRO A 4 8.09 -16.49 -19.04
C PRO A 4 7.97 -17.14 -17.65
N LEU A 5 6.84 -17.75 -17.31
CA LEU A 5 6.60 -18.37 -16.02
C LEU A 5 7.44 -19.64 -15.80
N GLU A 6 7.80 -20.36 -16.87
CA GLU A 6 8.58 -21.60 -16.76
C GLU A 6 10.03 -21.35 -16.36
N HIS A 7 10.56 -20.17 -16.67
CA HIS A 7 11.94 -19.78 -16.36
C HIS A 7 12.04 -18.82 -15.17
N ALA A 8 10.96 -18.11 -14.83
CA ALA A 8 10.93 -17.23 -13.68
C ALA A 8 11.12 -18.00 -12.35
N THR A 9 11.94 -17.43 -11.46
CA THR A 9 12.24 -18.01 -10.13
C THR A 9 12.10 -16.97 -9.03
N GLY A 10 12.02 -17.43 -7.76
CA GLY A 10 11.97 -16.53 -6.60
C GLY A 10 10.78 -15.57 -6.60
N ILE A 11 11.05 -14.30 -6.26
CA ILE A 11 10.05 -13.23 -6.13
C ILE A 11 9.38 -12.91 -7.48
N GLU A 12 10.13 -13.00 -8.59
CA GLU A 12 9.60 -12.80 -9.93
C GLU A 12 8.54 -13.84 -10.27
N ARG A 13 8.79 -15.12 -9.96
CA ARG A 13 7.80 -16.18 -10.14
C ARG A 13 6.55 -15.95 -9.30
N GLN A 14 6.74 -15.52 -8.05
CA GLN A 14 5.63 -15.23 -7.13
C GLN A 14 4.75 -14.08 -7.64
N GLU A 15 5.37 -13.04 -8.20
CA GLU A 15 4.66 -11.93 -8.82
C GLU A 15 3.80 -12.40 -10.01
N LEU A 16 4.38 -13.17 -10.93
CA LEU A 16 3.68 -13.68 -12.11
C LEU A 16 2.51 -14.60 -11.74
N LEU A 17 2.69 -15.47 -10.73
CA LEU A 17 1.61 -16.33 -10.21
C LEU A 17 0.49 -15.51 -9.56
N ALA A 18 0.84 -14.47 -8.80
CA ALA A 18 -0.14 -13.58 -8.19
C ALA A 18 -0.94 -12.79 -9.25
N MET A 19 -0.27 -12.30 -10.29
CA MET A 19 -0.92 -11.65 -11.42
C MET A 19 -1.90 -12.61 -12.13
N GLN A 20 -1.51 -13.87 -12.35
CA GLN A 20 -2.40 -14.89 -12.92
C GLN A 20 -3.60 -15.20 -12.01
N ALA A 21 -3.43 -15.14 -10.69
CA ALA A 21 -4.49 -15.29 -9.71
C ALA A 21 -5.40 -14.04 -9.57
N GLY A 22 -5.15 -12.99 -10.36
CA GLY A 22 -5.92 -11.73 -10.35
C GLY A 22 -5.45 -10.72 -9.30
N ASN A 23 -4.35 -10.98 -8.58
CA ASN A 23 -3.70 -10.02 -7.71
C ASN A 23 -2.62 -9.26 -8.49
N ASP A 24 -3.02 -8.13 -9.04
CA ASP A 24 -2.18 -7.27 -9.92
C ASP A 24 -1.20 -6.34 -9.16
N ASP A 25 -1.25 -6.32 -7.81
CA ASP A 25 -0.28 -5.57 -6.99
C ASP A 25 0.15 -6.35 -5.73
N PRO A 26 0.83 -7.51 -5.90
CA PRO A 26 1.22 -8.37 -4.80
C PRO A 26 2.19 -7.67 -3.83
N PHE A 27 3.14 -6.92 -4.38
CA PHE A 27 4.21 -6.26 -3.63
C PHE A 27 3.97 -4.76 -3.36
N ASN A 28 2.75 -4.24 -3.58
CA ASN A 28 2.40 -2.84 -3.37
C ASN A 28 3.29 -1.85 -4.15
N MET A 29 3.58 -2.16 -5.41
CA MET A 29 4.38 -1.31 -6.30
C MET A 29 3.57 -0.14 -6.86
N LYS A 30 2.24 -0.23 -6.85
CA LYS A 30 1.38 0.84 -7.33
C LYS A 30 1.25 1.95 -6.29
N VAL A 31 1.10 3.17 -6.79
CA VAL A 31 0.84 4.34 -5.94
C VAL A 31 -0.54 4.19 -5.30
N LEU A 32 -0.58 4.27 -3.97
CA LEU A 32 -1.83 4.27 -3.21
C LEU A 32 -2.59 5.57 -3.52
N LYS A 33 -3.80 5.44 -4.08
CA LYS A 33 -4.67 6.60 -4.30
C LYS A 33 -5.33 7.02 -2.98
N LYS A 34 -5.33 8.33 -2.69
CA LYS A 34 -6.02 8.89 -1.52
C LYS A 34 -7.53 8.67 -1.68
N ALA A 35 -8.16 8.17 -0.62
CA ALA A 35 -9.62 8.14 -0.52
C ALA A 35 -10.15 9.54 -0.15
N ALA A 36 -11.45 9.66 0.14
CA ALA A 36 -12.05 10.91 0.64
C ALA A 36 -11.36 11.45 1.91
N GLY A 37 -10.70 10.58 2.68
CA GLY A 37 -9.81 10.99 3.77
C GLY A 37 -10.55 11.53 5.00
N THR A 38 -11.84 11.23 5.14
CA THR A 38 -12.63 11.59 6.33
C THR A 38 -12.41 10.56 7.44
N ARG A 39 -12.83 10.88 8.68
CA ARG A 39 -12.71 9.94 9.81
C ARG A 39 -13.51 8.65 9.58
N GLU A 40 -14.66 8.78 8.91
CA GLU A 40 -15.55 7.67 8.57
C GLU A 40 -15.04 6.87 7.37
N ASN A 41 -14.47 7.56 6.38
CA ASN A 41 -13.88 6.98 5.17
C ASN A 41 -12.38 7.32 5.06
N PRO A 42 -11.54 6.74 5.93
CA PRO A 42 -10.10 6.96 5.91
C PRO A 42 -9.46 6.29 4.68
N THR A 43 -8.28 6.75 4.30
CA THR A 43 -7.46 6.04 3.32
C THR A 43 -6.92 4.75 3.95
N LEU A 44 -7.28 3.61 3.38
CA LEU A 44 -6.86 2.29 3.85
C LEU A 44 -5.44 2.00 3.36
N VAL A 45 -4.53 1.75 4.30
CA VAL A 45 -3.12 1.50 4.00
C VAL A 45 -2.81 0.03 4.32
N PRO A 46 -2.54 -0.82 3.31
CA PRO A 46 -2.22 -2.22 3.56
C PRO A 46 -0.89 -2.36 4.28
N SER A 47 -0.77 -3.30 5.21
CA SER A 47 0.48 -3.60 5.89
C SER A 47 0.51 -5.06 6.31
N CYS A 48 1.68 -5.70 6.18
CA CYS A 48 1.93 -7.04 6.72
C CYS A 48 2.39 -7.00 8.19
N PHE A 49 2.54 -5.80 8.77
CA PHE A 49 3.02 -5.55 10.13
C PHE A 49 2.09 -4.60 10.88
N ASP A 50 2.25 -4.52 12.21
CA ASP A 50 1.44 -3.66 13.09
C ASP A 50 1.68 -2.16 12.91
N ALA A 51 2.72 -1.76 12.18
CA ALA A 51 2.97 -0.36 11.85
C ALA A 51 3.54 -0.19 10.44
N ARG A 52 3.17 0.91 9.79
CA ARG A 52 3.70 1.31 8.47
C ARG A 52 3.96 2.81 8.43
N ILE A 53 5.08 3.20 7.83
CA ILE A 53 5.37 4.59 7.52
C ILE A 53 4.50 5.02 6.33
N VAL A 54 3.79 6.13 6.49
CA VAL A 54 2.97 6.76 5.44
C VAL A 54 3.56 8.12 5.11
N GLY A 55 3.79 8.36 3.81
CA GLY A 55 4.10 9.67 3.27
C GLY A 55 2.85 10.32 2.70
N CYS A 56 2.41 11.42 3.29
CA CYS A 56 1.31 12.22 2.77
C CYS A 56 1.85 13.41 1.98
N ILE A 57 1.53 13.44 0.69
CA ILE A 57 1.60 14.64 -0.14
C ILE A 57 0.30 15.41 0.11
N CYS A 58 0.39 16.51 0.86
CA CYS A 58 -0.78 17.25 1.36
C CYS A 58 -1.55 17.95 0.23
N GLU A 59 -0.82 18.53 -0.72
CA GLU A 59 -1.33 19.26 -1.88
C GLU A 59 -0.59 18.77 -3.13
N GLU A 60 -1.21 18.79 -4.31
CA GLU A 60 -0.65 18.21 -5.54
C GLU A 60 0.75 18.73 -5.88
N HIS A 61 1.02 20.00 -5.59
CA HIS A 61 2.30 20.66 -5.88
C HIS A 61 3.22 20.78 -4.66
N ALA A 62 2.90 20.10 -3.54
CA ALA A 62 3.74 20.13 -2.37
C ALA A 62 5.12 19.53 -2.68
N THR A 63 6.18 20.26 -2.36
CA THR A 63 7.58 19.82 -2.54
C THR A 63 8.11 19.03 -1.35
N ALA A 64 7.37 19.02 -0.24
CA ALA A 64 7.70 18.28 0.97
C ALA A 64 6.65 17.19 1.24
N VAL A 65 7.12 16.04 1.73
CA VAL A 65 6.28 14.91 2.13
C VAL A 65 6.16 14.92 3.66
N THR A 66 4.93 14.93 4.16
CA THR A 66 4.67 14.76 5.60
C THR A 66 4.69 13.27 5.93
N TRP A 67 5.62 12.86 6.80
CA TRP A 67 5.79 11.48 7.20
C TRP A 67 5.10 11.19 8.54
N LEU A 68 4.40 10.05 8.61
CA LEU A 68 3.71 9.62 9.81
C LEU A 68 3.81 8.11 10.01
N TRP A 69 4.06 7.68 11.24
CA TRP A 69 3.84 6.30 11.65
C TRP A 69 2.33 6.05 11.80
N LEU A 70 1.84 5.04 11.10
CA LEU A 70 0.48 4.53 11.22
C LEU A 70 0.52 3.18 11.91
N HIS A 71 -0.21 3.02 13.01
CA HIS A 71 -0.25 1.79 13.78
C HIS A 71 -1.59 1.07 13.56
N LYS A 72 -1.58 -0.25 13.75
CA LYS A 72 -2.79 -1.09 13.77
C LYS A 72 -3.76 -0.57 14.82
N ASP A 73 -5.05 -0.58 14.46
CA ASP A 73 -6.18 -0.11 15.29
C ASP A 73 -6.15 1.37 15.73
N ASN A 74 -5.11 2.13 15.38
CA ASN A 74 -5.00 3.54 15.71
C ASN A 74 -5.00 4.40 14.43
N PRO A 75 -6.18 4.78 13.89
CA PRO A 75 -6.25 5.61 12.71
C PRO A 75 -5.62 6.98 13.00
N ARG A 76 -4.78 7.45 12.08
CA ARG A 76 -4.01 8.68 12.26
C ARG A 76 -4.43 9.73 11.24
N ARG A 77 -4.51 10.98 11.71
CA ARG A 77 -4.80 12.15 10.91
C ARG A 77 -3.49 12.86 10.54
N CYS A 78 -3.32 13.19 9.26
CA CYS A 78 -2.24 14.04 8.78
C CYS A 78 -2.56 15.53 9.02
N GLU A 79 -1.56 16.40 8.98
CA GLU A 79 -1.71 17.85 9.20
C GLU A 79 -2.70 18.50 8.22
N CYS A 80 -2.77 18.02 6.97
CA CYS A 80 -3.75 18.46 5.98
C CYS A 80 -5.20 18.02 6.24
N GLY A 81 -5.45 17.25 7.30
CA GLY A 81 -6.78 16.78 7.65
C GLY A 81 -7.12 15.36 7.21
N HIS A 82 -6.35 14.76 6.31
CA HIS A 82 -6.63 13.42 5.79
C HIS A 82 -6.41 12.33 6.85
N TRP A 83 -7.36 11.41 6.92
CA TRP A 83 -7.29 10.23 7.78
C TRP A 83 -6.74 9.01 7.06
N TYR A 84 -5.93 8.26 7.78
CA TYR A 84 -5.36 6.99 7.36
C TYR A 84 -5.69 5.90 8.37
N LYS A 85 -5.98 4.69 7.89
CA LYS A 85 -6.22 3.51 8.71
C LYS A 85 -5.43 2.34 8.15
N LEU A 86 -4.71 1.65 9.03
CA LEU A 86 -3.95 0.47 8.65
C LEU A 86 -4.91 -0.71 8.44
N VAL A 87 -4.74 -1.43 7.33
CA VAL A 87 -5.44 -2.69 7.07
C VAL A 87 -4.44 -3.81 6.93
N GLU A 88 -4.76 -4.95 7.55
CA GLU A 88 -3.89 -6.12 7.50
C GLU A 88 -3.92 -6.71 6.09
N LYS A 89 -2.74 -6.83 5.48
CA LYS A 89 -2.53 -7.55 4.21
C LYS A 89 -1.67 -8.75 4.52
N GLN A 90 -2.12 -9.94 4.12
CA GLN A 90 -1.29 -11.13 4.27
C GLN A 90 -0.05 -11.00 3.37
N PRO A 91 1.15 -11.32 3.89
CA PRO A 91 2.34 -11.39 3.07
C PRO A 91 2.15 -12.44 1.97
N LEU A 92 2.87 -12.26 0.86
CA LEU A 92 2.94 -13.24 -0.22
C LEU A 92 3.87 -14.41 0.14
N HIS A 93 3.84 -14.87 1.40
CA HIS A 93 4.38 -16.15 1.85
C HIS A 93 3.89 -16.50 3.26
#